data_AF-A0A956GS13-F1
#
_entry.id   AF-A0A956GS13-F1
#
_cell.length_a   1.000
_cell.length_b   1.000
_cell.length_c   1.000
_cell.angle_alpha   90.00
_cell.angle_beta   90.00
_cell.angle_gamma   90.00
#
_symmetry.space_group_name_H-M   'P 1'
#
loop_
_entity.id
_entity.type
_entity.pdbx_description
1 polymer ?
#
loop_
_entity_poly.entity_id
_entity_poly.type
_entity_poly.pdbx_seq_one_letter_code
_entity_poly.pdbx_strand_id
1 'polypeptide(L)'
;MSYRALFATLAALLTGCAAGHSVGGDDAPADASPATIDAPAGGPDADPGSPDATVPDAPDAGPSGTAEVLALSEVVLAPTGAEMIEIVNPGAAAVDLSHYYLSDAPTYFRLPDGSQTLDSADFIARFPSGASIPGGGVVVVAISTAADFQTATGVAPTYSVADGTMTVVAASGTPTLTNAGELVALFYWDGAADLVTDVDLFNAGVPTAANRLTGKAGVAIDGPDGGATTSTYRAEAGTLPDQAAAPGSGLSTKRVALEAGHETQAGTGNGVDGHDETSEATADTWDQGSFTAPTPGTTTLPLP
;
A
#
# COMPACT_ATOMS: atom_id res chain seq x y z
N MET A 1 19.02 -18.73 -45.93
CA MET A 1 18.83 -17.64 -46.91
C MET A 1 17.50 -16.98 -46.57
N SER A 2 17.34 -15.72 -46.16
CA SER A 2 18.21 -14.56 -46.05
C SER A 2 17.59 -13.66 -44.96
N TYR A 3 18.39 -13.22 -44.00
CA TYR A 3 18.02 -12.17 -43.03
C TYR A 3 17.94 -10.81 -43.77
N ARG A 4 16.98 -9.95 -43.40
CA ARG A 4 17.03 -8.51 -43.72
C ARG A 4 16.90 -7.71 -42.44
N ALA A 5 18.04 -7.19 -42.00
CA ALA A 5 18.16 -6.11 -41.03
C ALA A 5 17.77 -4.77 -41.68
N LEU A 6 17.10 -3.89 -40.93
CA LEU A 6 17.00 -2.47 -41.24
C LEU A 6 17.74 -1.68 -40.16
N PHE A 7 18.68 -0.85 -40.60
CA PHE A 7 19.51 0.04 -39.78
C PHE A 7 19.16 1.51 -40.09
N ALA A 8 19.43 2.35 -39.09
CA ALA A 8 19.66 3.81 -39.14
C ALA A 8 18.41 4.71 -39.34
N THR A 9 18.26 5.83 -38.62
CA THR A 9 19.22 6.94 -38.60
C THR A 9 19.02 7.87 -37.39
N LEU A 10 20.14 8.25 -36.75
CA LEU A 10 20.30 9.24 -35.68
C LEU A 10 20.56 10.63 -36.31
N ALA A 11 19.92 11.69 -35.81
CA ALA A 11 20.26 13.07 -36.17
C ALA A 11 20.46 13.92 -34.90
N ALA A 12 21.70 14.38 -34.70
CA ALA A 12 22.09 15.37 -33.72
C ALA A 12 22.29 16.72 -34.42
N LEU A 13 21.86 17.82 -33.80
CA LEU A 13 22.20 19.18 -34.19
C LEU A 13 22.64 19.96 -32.94
N LEU A 14 23.93 20.30 -32.91
CA LEU A 14 24.49 21.41 -32.13
C LEU A 14 24.87 22.54 -33.11
N THR A 15 24.71 23.79 -32.68
CA THR A 15 25.78 24.82 -32.52
C THR A 15 25.22 26.23 -32.79
N GLY A 16 25.54 27.20 -31.91
CA GLY A 16 25.43 28.62 -32.22
C GLY A 16 25.71 29.54 -31.01
N CYS A 17 26.99 29.89 -30.80
CA CYS A 17 27.45 30.90 -29.83
C CYS A 17 27.29 32.34 -30.34
N ALA A 18 27.13 33.32 -29.44
CA ALA A 18 27.76 34.64 -29.57
C ALA A 18 27.76 35.40 -28.22
N ALA A 19 28.89 36.03 -27.90
CA ALA A 19 29.19 36.79 -26.70
C ALA A 19 29.45 38.28 -27.01
N GLY A 20 29.42 39.13 -25.97
CA GLY A 20 29.88 40.53 -25.95
C GLY A 20 28.83 41.43 -25.27
N HIS A 21 29.12 42.41 -24.41
CA HIS A 21 30.35 43.14 -24.12
C HIS A 21 30.15 43.91 -22.79
N SER A 22 31.22 44.15 -22.04
CA SER A 22 31.25 44.91 -20.76
C SER A 22 31.53 46.40 -20.98
N VAL A 23 30.97 47.27 -20.13
CA VAL A 23 31.59 48.54 -19.68
C VAL A 23 31.08 48.85 -18.26
N GLY A 24 32.00 49.14 -17.33
CA GLY A 24 31.73 49.48 -15.94
C GLY A 24 31.47 50.97 -15.68
N GLY A 25 31.22 51.28 -14.41
CA GLY A 25 31.13 52.63 -13.88
C GLY A 25 30.65 52.60 -12.43
N ASP A 26 31.57 52.98 -11.54
CA ASP A 26 31.47 53.05 -10.09
C ASP A 26 30.34 53.96 -9.58
N ASP A 27 29.72 53.59 -8.45
CA ASP A 27 29.40 54.52 -7.35
C ASP A 27 28.75 53.75 -6.17
N ALA A 28 29.44 53.77 -5.03
CA ALA A 28 28.91 53.55 -3.68
C ALA A 28 29.40 54.73 -2.82
N PRO A 29 28.86 55.04 -1.61
CA PRO A 29 27.95 54.23 -0.80
C PRO A 29 26.81 55.02 -0.11
N ALA A 30 25.80 54.31 0.41
CA ALA A 30 24.95 54.81 1.49
C ALA A 30 24.56 53.65 2.42
N ASP A 31 25.31 53.59 3.52
CA ASP A 31 24.95 53.22 4.88
C ASP A 31 23.50 52.73 5.12
N ALA A 32 23.37 51.43 5.41
CA ALA A 32 22.33 50.90 6.29
C ALA A 32 22.89 49.67 7.00
N SER A 33 23.23 49.85 8.28
CA SER A 33 23.67 48.81 9.20
C SER A 33 22.58 47.73 9.42
N PRO A 34 22.92 46.44 9.49
CA PRO A 34 22.12 45.48 10.24
C PRO A 34 22.54 45.50 11.70
N ALA A 35 21.56 45.72 12.58
CA ALA A 35 21.71 45.65 14.02
C ALA A 35 22.29 44.30 14.46
N THR A 36 23.29 44.38 15.33
CA THR A 36 23.86 43.30 16.13
C THR A 36 22.81 42.76 17.09
N ILE A 37 22.37 41.51 16.90
CA ILE A 37 21.82 40.70 17.98
C ILE A 37 22.99 40.01 18.66
N ASP A 38 23.34 40.53 19.84
CA ASP A 38 24.25 39.90 20.79
C ASP A 38 23.62 38.58 21.29
N ALA A 39 24.17 37.45 20.85
CA ALA A 39 23.98 36.18 21.55
C ALA A 39 25.05 36.07 22.65
N PRO A 40 24.71 35.77 23.92
CA PRO A 40 25.72 35.56 24.95
C PRO A 40 26.45 34.24 24.67
N ALA A 41 27.76 34.34 24.41
CA ALA A 41 28.67 33.22 24.48
C ALA A 41 28.82 32.77 25.95
N GLY A 42 28.43 31.55 26.27
CA GLY A 42 28.63 30.98 27.60
C GLY A 42 27.65 29.88 28.00
N GLY A 43 27.59 28.79 27.25
CA GLY A 43 27.12 27.49 27.75
C GLY A 43 28.31 26.52 27.73
N PRO A 44 28.53 25.68 28.76
CA PRO A 44 29.56 24.66 28.67
C PRO A 44 29.23 23.70 27.53
N ASP A 45 30.26 23.29 26.77
CA ASP A 45 30.17 22.21 25.79
C ASP A 45 29.47 21.01 26.43
N ALA A 46 28.41 20.53 25.78
CA ALA A 46 27.72 19.32 26.19
C ALA A 46 28.71 18.15 26.12
N ASP A 47 28.78 17.38 27.20
CA ASP A 47 29.55 16.15 27.31
C ASP A 47 29.12 15.17 26.19
N PRO A 48 30.05 14.67 25.34
CA PRO A 48 29.73 13.70 24.30
C PRO A 48 29.31 12.32 24.85
N GLY A 49 29.17 12.17 26.17
CA GLY A 49 28.70 10.96 26.86
C GLY A 49 27.32 11.03 27.51
N SER A 50 26.52 12.09 27.33
CA SER A 50 25.15 12.09 27.87
C SER A 50 24.25 11.19 27.01
N PRO A 51 23.64 10.11 27.55
CA PRO A 51 22.64 9.37 26.81
C PRO A 51 21.51 10.33 26.47
N ASP A 52 21.20 10.41 25.18
CA ASP A 52 20.06 11.15 24.68
C ASP A 52 18.84 10.70 25.48
N ALA A 53 18.12 11.66 26.05
CA ALA A 53 16.90 11.36 26.75
C ALA A 53 15.92 10.87 25.67
N THR A 54 15.75 9.55 25.58
CA THR A 54 14.84 8.86 24.68
C THR A 54 13.52 9.61 24.61
N VAL A 55 13.36 10.43 23.57
CA VAL A 55 12.05 10.82 23.11
C VAL A 55 11.38 9.49 22.78
N PRO A 56 10.25 9.13 23.41
CA PRO A 56 9.50 7.96 22.97
C PRO A 56 9.23 8.21 21.50
N ASP A 57 9.71 7.32 20.63
CA ASP A 57 9.45 7.39 19.21
C ASP A 57 7.94 7.53 19.04
N ALA A 58 7.52 8.71 18.57
CA ALA A 58 6.16 8.86 18.11
C ALA A 58 5.98 7.82 16.99
N PRO A 59 4.83 7.13 16.90
CA PRO A 59 4.61 6.20 15.80
C PRO A 59 4.91 6.94 14.51
N ASP A 60 5.93 6.46 13.78
CA ASP A 60 6.36 7.09 12.54
C ASP A 60 5.14 7.11 11.61
N ALA A 61 4.84 8.29 11.10
CA ALA A 61 3.55 8.54 10.48
C ALA A 61 3.48 7.71 9.19
N GLY A 62 2.56 6.74 9.17
CA GLY A 62 2.12 6.10 7.92
C GLY A 62 1.66 7.15 6.90
N PRO A 63 1.32 6.73 5.66
CA PRO A 63 0.85 7.65 4.64
C PRO A 63 -0.24 8.56 5.23
N SER A 64 -0.02 9.87 5.23
CA SER A 64 -0.92 10.86 5.82
C SER A 64 -1.58 11.67 4.70
N GLY A 65 -2.89 11.81 4.73
CA GLY A 65 -3.61 12.59 3.74
C GLY A 65 -5.12 12.38 3.81
N THR A 66 -5.88 13.47 3.78
CA THR A 66 -7.36 13.52 3.89
C THR A 66 -8.11 12.98 2.67
N ALA A 67 -7.58 11.97 1.99
CA ALA A 67 -8.23 11.20 0.95
C ALA A 67 -8.08 9.73 1.34
N GLU A 68 -9.14 8.93 1.20
CA GLU A 68 -8.97 7.49 1.05
C GLU A 68 -7.84 7.27 0.04
N VAL A 69 -6.74 6.68 0.49
CA VAL A 69 -5.53 6.66 -0.34
C VAL A 69 -5.68 5.58 -1.40
N LEU A 70 -6.13 4.40 -1.00
CA LEU A 70 -6.43 3.24 -1.84
C LEU A 70 -7.52 2.40 -1.17
N ALA A 71 -8.31 1.70 -1.96
CA ALA A 71 -9.28 0.72 -1.46
C ALA A 71 -9.23 -0.56 -2.30
N LEU A 72 -9.45 -1.71 -1.67
CA LEU A 72 -9.86 -2.95 -2.33
C LEU A 72 -11.17 -2.70 -3.07
N SER A 73 -11.37 -3.29 -4.25
CA SER A 73 -12.56 -2.99 -5.07
C SER A 73 -13.21 -4.20 -5.72
N GLU A 74 -12.45 -5.26 -5.97
CA GLU A 74 -12.97 -6.51 -6.49
C GLU A 74 -12.09 -7.69 -6.06
N VAL A 75 -12.71 -8.80 -5.66
CA VAL A 75 -12.00 -10.04 -5.31
C VAL A 75 -12.63 -11.23 -6.01
N VAL A 76 -11.80 -12.06 -6.63
CA VAL A 76 -12.20 -13.34 -7.25
C VAL A 76 -11.51 -14.47 -6.49
N LEU A 77 -12.30 -15.37 -5.91
CA LEU A 77 -11.78 -16.52 -5.16
C LEU A 77 -11.68 -17.79 -6.01
N ALA A 78 -12.33 -17.86 -7.17
CA ALA A 78 -12.35 -19.04 -8.01
C ALA A 78 -12.81 -18.75 -9.46
N PRO A 79 -12.36 -19.54 -10.46
CA PRO A 79 -11.37 -20.61 -10.36
C PRO A 79 -9.95 -20.07 -10.16
N THR A 80 -8.99 -20.94 -9.81
CA THR A 80 -7.60 -20.55 -9.53
C THR A 80 -6.91 -19.74 -10.63
N GLY A 81 -7.19 -20.05 -11.90
CA GLY A 81 -6.66 -19.26 -13.01
C GLY A 81 -7.26 -17.84 -13.11
N ALA A 82 -8.31 -17.51 -12.37
CA ALA A 82 -8.95 -16.19 -12.36
C ALA A 82 -8.85 -15.50 -10.99
N GLU A 83 -8.17 -16.09 -10.00
CA GLU A 83 -8.00 -15.49 -8.68
C GLU A 83 -7.30 -14.14 -8.78
N MET A 84 -7.92 -13.12 -8.19
CA MET A 84 -7.41 -11.75 -8.21
C MET A 84 -7.89 -10.92 -7.03
N ILE A 85 -7.10 -9.89 -6.77
CA ILE A 85 -7.41 -8.76 -5.90
C ILE A 85 -7.28 -7.48 -6.74
N GLU A 86 -8.31 -6.64 -6.73
CA GLU A 86 -8.31 -5.34 -7.40
C GLU A 86 -8.25 -4.21 -6.38
N ILE A 87 -7.43 -3.20 -6.68
CA ILE A 87 -7.28 -1.99 -5.89
C ILE A 87 -7.68 -0.79 -6.75
N VAL A 88 -8.41 0.14 -6.17
CA VAL A 88 -8.75 1.43 -6.75
C VAL A 88 -8.06 2.56 -5.99
N ASN A 89 -7.69 3.62 -6.70
CA ASN A 89 -7.29 4.89 -6.12
C ASN A 89 -8.47 5.87 -6.26
N PRO A 90 -9.25 6.12 -5.19
CA PRO A 90 -10.36 7.07 -5.23
C PRO A 90 -9.89 8.53 -5.20
N GLY A 91 -8.61 8.79 -4.94
CA GLY A 91 -8.01 10.11 -4.98
C GLY A 91 -7.76 10.62 -6.40
N ALA A 92 -7.52 11.93 -6.53
CA ALA A 92 -7.20 12.58 -7.81
C ALA A 92 -5.69 12.53 -8.15
N ALA A 93 -4.83 12.27 -7.16
CA ALA A 93 -3.39 12.21 -7.33
C ALA A 93 -2.92 10.76 -7.53
N ALA A 94 -1.81 10.57 -8.25
CA ALA A 94 -1.18 9.27 -8.33
C ALA A 94 -0.57 8.88 -6.96
N VAL A 95 -0.68 7.60 -6.62
CA VAL A 95 -0.08 7.00 -5.42
C VAL A 95 1.10 6.12 -5.83
N ASP A 96 2.21 6.24 -5.11
CA ASP A 96 3.34 5.31 -5.21
C ASP A 96 3.03 4.05 -4.41
N LEU A 97 3.07 2.90 -5.07
CA LEU A 97 2.74 1.61 -4.46
C LEU A 97 3.97 0.93 -3.86
N SER A 98 5.17 1.50 -4.00
CA SER A 98 6.43 0.82 -3.65
C SER A 98 6.51 0.32 -2.20
N HIS A 99 5.69 0.82 -1.28
CA HIS A 99 5.64 0.42 0.14
C HIS A 99 4.29 -0.18 0.56
N TYR A 100 3.47 -0.56 -0.42
CA TYR A 100 2.21 -1.25 -0.20
C TYR A 100 2.40 -2.76 -0.40
N TYR A 101 1.58 -3.51 0.32
CA TYR A 101 1.61 -4.96 0.38
C TYR A 101 0.20 -5.52 0.30
N LEU A 102 0.08 -6.70 -0.28
CA LEU A 102 -1.11 -7.53 -0.23
C LEU A 102 -0.81 -8.82 0.53
N SER A 103 -1.79 -9.28 1.28
CA SER A 103 -1.71 -10.54 2.03
C SER A 103 -3.08 -11.15 2.22
N ASP A 104 -3.11 -12.48 2.28
CA ASP A 104 -4.23 -13.28 2.81
C ASP A 104 -3.95 -13.85 4.21
N ALA A 105 -2.69 -13.79 4.66
CA ALA A 105 -2.27 -14.27 5.96
C ALA A 105 -2.95 -13.51 7.14
N PRO A 106 -3.61 -14.22 8.08
CA PRO A 106 -4.23 -13.63 9.29
C PRO A 106 -3.31 -12.81 10.19
N THR A 107 -1.99 -13.02 10.07
CA THR A 107 -0.96 -12.42 10.92
C THR A 107 -0.01 -11.51 10.15
N TYR A 108 -0.41 -11.00 8.98
CA TYR A 108 0.41 -10.10 8.14
C TYR A 108 1.04 -8.94 8.92
N PHE A 109 0.36 -8.44 9.95
CA PHE A 109 0.81 -7.34 10.82
C PHE A 109 2.09 -7.66 11.61
N ARG A 110 2.54 -8.92 11.61
CA ARG A 110 3.82 -9.39 12.17
C ARG A 110 4.96 -9.42 11.15
N LEU A 111 4.75 -8.91 9.94
CA LEU A 111 5.82 -8.75 8.96
C LEU A 111 7.06 -8.01 9.53
N PRO A 112 6.93 -6.94 10.35
CA PRO A 112 8.11 -6.17 10.77
C PRO A 112 9.11 -6.96 11.65
N ASP A 113 8.65 -7.85 12.52
CA ASP A 113 9.52 -8.72 13.33
C ASP A 113 9.74 -10.11 12.72
N GLY A 114 9.13 -10.38 11.56
CA GLY A 114 9.23 -11.65 10.84
C GLY A 114 8.54 -12.82 11.54
N SER A 115 7.65 -12.57 12.51
CA SER A 115 6.97 -13.62 13.30
C SER A 115 5.57 -13.99 12.80
N GLN A 116 5.23 -13.61 11.57
CA GLN A 116 4.00 -14.04 10.91
C GLN A 116 3.91 -15.58 10.82
N THR A 117 2.71 -16.10 11.00
CA THR A 117 2.34 -17.49 10.72
C THR A 117 1.58 -17.54 9.40
N LEU A 118 1.94 -18.50 8.56
CA LEU A 118 1.36 -18.70 7.22
C LEU A 118 0.80 -20.12 7.12
N ASP A 119 -0.48 -20.25 6.81
CA ASP A 119 -1.07 -21.52 6.42
C ASP A 119 -0.71 -21.86 4.96
N SER A 120 -1.09 -23.05 4.50
CA SER A 120 -0.77 -23.47 3.13
C SER A 120 -1.46 -22.56 2.13
N ALA A 121 -0.66 -22.02 1.20
CA ALA A 121 -1.00 -21.02 0.18
C ALA A 121 -1.00 -19.56 0.64
N ASP A 122 -0.93 -19.28 1.94
CA ASP A 122 -0.86 -17.90 2.40
C ASP A 122 0.40 -17.20 1.88
N PHE A 123 0.26 -15.92 1.58
CA PHE A 123 1.32 -15.06 1.06
C PHE A 123 1.27 -13.65 1.65
N ILE A 124 2.43 -13.02 1.61
CA ILE A 124 2.61 -11.57 1.76
C ILE A 124 3.46 -11.13 0.56
N ALA A 125 2.93 -10.22 -0.25
CA ALA A 125 3.58 -9.73 -1.46
C ALA A 125 3.61 -8.20 -1.48
N ARG A 126 4.78 -7.64 -1.78
CA ARG A 126 5.04 -6.21 -1.93
C ARG A 126 4.94 -5.79 -3.40
N PHE A 127 4.32 -4.66 -3.69
CA PHE A 127 4.42 -4.06 -5.03
C PHE A 127 5.88 -3.71 -5.38
N PRO A 128 6.27 -3.78 -6.66
CA PRO A 128 7.65 -3.52 -7.06
C PRO A 128 8.01 -2.03 -6.93
N SER A 129 9.30 -1.73 -6.79
CA SER A 129 9.77 -0.34 -6.78
C SER A 129 9.37 0.41 -8.06
N GLY A 130 8.83 1.62 -7.89
CA GLY A 130 8.34 2.47 -8.97
C GLY A 130 6.94 2.10 -9.47
N ALA A 131 6.28 1.12 -8.84
CA ALA A 131 4.85 0.88 -9.04
C ALA A 131 4.04 2.12 -8.65
N SER A 132 3.03 2.47 -9.44
CA SER A 132 2.15 3.58 -9.12
C SER A 132 0.77 3.34 -9.72
N ILE A 133 -0.24 3.84 -9.03
CA ILE A 133 -1.63 3.86 -9.48
C ILE A 133 -2.07 5.32 -9.68
N PRO A 134 -2.50 5.72 -10.88
CA PRO A 134 -2.94 7.09 -11.13
C PRO A 134 -4.20 7.41 -10.31
N GLY A 135 -4.49 8.70 -10.12
CA GLY A 135 -5.76 9.11 -9.52
C GLY A 135 -6.95 8.61 -10.36
N GLY A 136 -7.98 8.09 -9.70
CA GLY A 136 -9.09 7.38 -10.35
C GLY A 136 -8.67 6.08 -11.05
N GLY A 137 -7.44 5.61 -10.83
CA GLY A 137 -6.89 4.41 -11.44
C GLY A 137 -7.34 3.13 -10.74
N VAL A 138 -7.18 2.02 -11.45
CA VAL A 138 -7.42 0.66 -10.95
C VAL A 138 -6.20 -0.20 -11.26
N VAL A 139 -5.83 -1.07 -10.33
CA VAL A 139 -4.76 -2.05 -10.46
C VAL A 139 -5.32 -3.44 -10.19
N VAL A 140 -5.05 -4.38 -11.10
CA VAL A 140 -5.42 -5.78 -10.96
C VAL A 140 -4.20 -6.61 -10.59
N VAL A 141 -4.28 -7.32 -9.47
CA VAL A 141 -3.28 -8.30 -9.04
C VAL A 141 -3.83 -9.70 -9.24
N ALA A 142 -3.30 -10.42 -10.23
CA ALA A 142 -3.56 -11.84 -10.40
C ALA A 142 -2.69 -12.66 -9.44
N ILE A 143 -3.28 -13.72 -8.86
CA ILE A 143 -2.51 -14.63 -8.01
C ILE A 143 -1.76 -15.67 -8.86
N SER A 144 -2.41 -16.17 -9.91
CA SER A 144 -1.80 -17.03 -10.93
C SER A 144 -0.84 -16.29 -11.86
N THR A 145 -0.24 -17.00 -12.83
CA THR A 145 0.52 -16.34 -13.91
C THR A 145 -0.37 -15.40 -14.70
N ALA A 146 0.20 -14.35 -15.30
CA ALA A 146 -0.54 -13.42 -16.14
C ALA A 146 -1.14 -14.11 -17.37
N ALA A 147 -0.48 -15.16 -17.89
CA ALA A 147 -0.97 -15.94 -19.02
C ALA A 147 -2.20 -16.78 -18.67
N ASP A 148 -2.20 -17.43 -17.50
CA ASP A 148 -3.36 -18.19 -17.02
C ASP A 148 -4.53 -17.25 -16.71
N PHE A 149 -4.25 -16.12 -16.07
CA PHE A 149 -5.24 -15.07 -15.80
C PHE A 149 -5.89 -14.54 -17.07
N GLN A 150 -5.08 -14.17 -18.06
CA GLN A 150 -5.60 -13.69 -19.34
C GLN A 150 -6.39 -14.77 -20.08
N THR A 151 -6.02 -16.04 -19.95
CA THR A 151 -6.79 -17.16 -20.51
C THR A 151 -8.15 -17.30 -19.83
N ALA A 152 -8.22 -17.09 -18.52
CA ALA A 152 -9.44 -17.25 -17.74
C ALA A 152 -10.40 -16.06 -17.84
N THR A 153 -9.88 -14.83 -17.88
CA THR A 153 -10.69 -13.59 -17.81
C THR A 153 -10.77 -12.83 -19.13
N GLY A 154 -9.85 -13.10 -20.06
CA GLY A 154 -9.70 -12.34 -21.30
C GLY A 154 -8.96 -11.01 -21.15
N VAL A 155 -8.52 -10.66 -19.93
CA VAL A 155 -7.82 -9.41 -19.62
C VAL A 155 -6.46 -9.72 -19.01
N ALA A 156 -5.42 -8.98 -19.38
CA ALA A 156 -4.11 -9.11 -18.75
C ALA A 156 -4.11 -8.36 -17.39
N PRO A 157 -3.53 -8.94 -16.32
CA PRO A 157 -3.48 -8.24 -15.04
C PRO A 157 -2.40 -7.16 -15.06
N THR A 158 -2.45 -6.22 -14.12
CA THR A 158 -1.39 -5.22 -13.93
C THR A 158 -0.16 -5.86 -13.29
N TYR A 159 -0.40 -6.70 -12.27
CA TYR A 159 0.61 -7.48 -11.58
C TYR A 159 0.16 -8.94 -11.48
N SER A 160 1.12 -9.85 -11.47
CA SER A 160 0.97 -11.26 -11.13
C SER A 160 1.94 -11.63 -10.01
N VAL A 161 1.41 -12.30 -8.97
CA VAL A 161 2.19 -12.88 -7.87
C VAL A 161 3.06 -14.02 -8.40
N ALA A 162 2.47 -14.97 -9.14
CA ALA A 162 3.21 -16.13 -9.66
C ALA A 162 4.31 -15.78 -10.69
N ASP A 163 4.14 -14.70 -11.48
CA ASP A 163 5.18 -14.24 -12.41
C ASP A 163 6.28 -13.40 -11.72
N GLY A 164 6.16 -13.13 -10.42
CA GLY A 164 7.14 -12.37 -9.66
C GLY A 164 7.20 -10.88 -10.01
N THR A 165 6.11 -10.34 -10.59
CA THR A 165 6.00 -8.89 -10.81
C THR A 165 5.76 -8.13 -9.50
N MET A 166 5.24 -8.82 -8.49
CA MET A 166 5.30 -8.42 -7.08
C MET A 166 6.41 -9.21 -6.39
N THR A 167 7.02 -8.61 -5.37
CA THR A 167 8.01 -9.30 -4.54
C THR A 167 7.30 -10.07 -3.44
N VAL A 168 7.27 -11.40 -3.53
CA VAL A 168 6.78 -12.24 -2.43
C VAL A 168 7.78 -12.19 -1.28
N VAL A 169 7.40 -11.57 -0.17
CA VAL A 169 8.27 -11.40 1.01
C VAL A 169 8.15 -12.57 1.98
N ALA A 170 6.97 -13.18 2.04
CA ALA A 170 6.73 -14.41 2.78
C ALA A 170 5.63 -15.20 2.07
N ALA A 171 5.77 -16.52 1.99
CA ALA A 171 4.72 -17.40 1.47
C ALA A 171 4.93 -18.82 1.99
N SER A 172 3.85 -19.59 2.05
CA SER A 172 3.87 -21.01 2.38
C SER A 172 3.26 -21.80 1.22
N GLY A 173 4.09 -22.50 0.46
CA GLY A 173 3.64 -23.19 -0.75
C GLY A 173 3.41 -22.23 -1.92
N THR A 174 2.49 -22.59 -2.81
CA THR A 174 2.11 -21.75 -3.97
C THR A 174 0.96 -20.84 -3.57
N PRO A 175 1.10 -19.51 -3.70
CA PRO A 175 0.01 -18.58 -3.42
C PRO A 175 -1.27 -18.90 -4.18
N THR A 176 -2.40 -18.93 -3.49
CA THR A 176 -3.77 -19.08 -4.03
C THR A 176 -4.77 -18.65 -2.97
N LEU A 177 -5.91 -18.14 -3.42
CA LEU A 177 -7.03 -17.77 -2.56
C LEU A 177 -7.91 -18.99 -2.26
N THR A 178 -8.43 -19.08 -1.04
CA THR A 178 -9.38 -20.11 -0.64
C THR A 178 -10.78 -19.82 -1.18
N ASN A 179 -11.30 -20.72 -2.03
CA ASN A 179 -12.66 -20.62 -2.61
C ASN A 179 -13.81 -20.32 -1.63
N ALA A 180 -13.69 -20.72 -0.35
CA ALA A 180 -14.69 -20.49 0.68
C ALA A 180 -14.62 -19.08 1.28
N GLY A 181 -13.44 -18.47 1.26
CA GLY A 181 -13.18 -17.14 1.78
C GLY A 181 -11.89 -17.04 2.60
N GLU A 182 -11.38 -15.82 2.64
CA GLU A 182 -10.20 -15.40 3.41
C GLU A 182 -10.20 -13.89 3.67
N LEU A 183 -9.38 -13.49 4.62
CA LEU A 183 -8.95 -12.11 4.77
C LEU A 183 -8.19 -11.68 3.52
N VAL A 184 -8.48 -10.50 3.01
CA VAL A 184 -7.62 -9.77 2.08
C VAL A 184 -7.19 -8.49 2.78
N ALA A 185 -5.89 -8.33 2.96
CA ALA A 185 -5.29 -7.16 3.60
C ALA A 185 -4.47 -6.36 2.60
N LEU A 186 -4.83 -5.10 2.39
CA LEU A 186 -3.97 -4.08 1.82
C LEU A 186 -3.36 -3.28 2.96
N PHE A 187 -2.04 -3.20 3.01
CA PHE A 187 -1.35 -2.50 4.10
C PHE A 187 -0.08 -1.80 3.61
N TYR A 188 0.36 -0.82 4.38
CA TYR A 188 1.58 -0.06 4.14
C TYR A 188 2.66 -0.42 5.15
N TRP A 189 3.89 -0.57 4.67
CA TRP A 189 5.08 -0.66 5.51
C TRP A 189 6.30 -0.09 4.79
N ASP A 190 7.02 0.80 5.45
CA ASP A 190 8.20 1.45 4.90
C ASP A 190 9.44 0.52 4.85
N GLY A 191 9.40 -0.57 5.61
CA GLY A 191 10.49 -1.53 5.76
C GLY A 191 11.41 -1.27 6.97
N ALA A 192 11.06 -0.29 7.81
CA ALA A 192 11.84 0.12 8.99
C ALA A 192 10.97 0.20 10.26
N ALA A 193 9.75 0.72 10.15
CA ALA A 193 8.87 0.93 11.29
C ALA A 193 8.50 -0.37 12.02
N ASP A 194 8.23 -0.26 13.33
CA ASP A 194 7.77 -1.37 14.16
C ASP A 194 6.41 -1.93 13.73
N LEU A 195 5.51 -1.07 13.26
CA LEU A 195 4.12 -1.41 12.96
C LEU A 195 3.84 -1.21 11.47
N VAL A 196 2.92 -2.02 10.94
CA VAL A 196 2.29 -1.75 9.64
C VAL A 196 1.08 -0.84 9.83
N THR A 197 0.76 -0.06 8.81
CA THR A 197 -0.49 0.71 8.74
C THR A 197 -1.49 -0.05 7.88
N ASP A 198 -2.69 -0.30 8.41
CA ASP A 198 -3.75 -0.90 7.61
C ASP A 198 -4.26 0.13 6.60
N VAL A 199 -4.52 -0.30 5.37
CA VAL A 199 -5.02 0.59 4.31
C VAL A 199 -6.44 0.22 3.93
N ASP A 200 -6.74 -1.07 3.84
CA ASP A 200 -8.10 -1.61 3.67
C ASP A 200 -8.05 -3.10 4.06
N LEU A 201 -9.08 -3.59 4.75
CA LEU A 201 -9.23 -4.98 5.17
C LEU A 201 -10.61 -5.52 4.79
N PHE A 202 -10.64 -6.70 4.16
CA PHE A 202 -11.90 -7.32 3.76
C PHE A 202 -11.91 -8.83 3.96
N ASN A 203 -12.96 -9.36 4.57
CA ASN A 203 -13.21 -10.81 4.59
C ASN A 203 -13.97 -11.20 3.31
N ALA A 204 -13.24 -11.61 2.27
CA ALA A 204 -13.83 -12.07 1.02
C ALA A 204 -14.53 -13.42 1.25
N GLY A 205 -15.81 -13.53 0.89
CA GLY A 205 -16.61 -14.72 1.11
C GLY A 205 -16.94 -15.02 2.58
N VAL A 206 -16.84 -16.30 2.98
CA VAL A 206 -17.18 -16.77 4.33
C VAL A 206 -15.98 -17.52 4.92
N PRO A 207 -14.90 -16.79 5.29
CA PRO A 207 -13.70 -17.40 5.81
C PRO A 207 -13.97 -18.25 7.05
N THR A 208 -13.21 -19.34 7.18
CA THR A 208 -13.12 -20.05 8.46
C THR A 208 -12.38 -19.19 9.48
N ALA A 209 -12.45 -19.55 10.77
CA ALA A 209 -11.71 -18.82 11.79
C ALA A 209 -10.20 -18.78 11.56
N ALA A 210 -9.63 -19.76 10.83
CA ALA A 210 -8.22 -19.76 10.47
C ALA A 210 -7.88 -18.73 9.39
N ASN A 211 -8.85 -18.34 8.54
CA ASN A 211 -8.63 -17.40 7.44
C ASN A 211 -9.21 -15.99 7.75
N ARG A 212 -9.53 -15.70 9.01
CA ARG A 212 -9.94 -14.36 9.45
C ARG A 212 -8.77 -13.66 10.10
N LEU A 213 -8.79 -12.33 10.10
CA LEU A 213 -7.82 -11.51 10.85
C LEU A 213 -7.62 -12.04 12.28
N THR A 214 -6.36 -12.29 12.63
CA THR A 214 -6.01 -12.54 14.03
C THR A 214 -5.95 -11.21 14.77
N GLY A 215 -6.61 -11.12 15.93
CA GLY A 215 -6.62 -9.88 16.71
C GLY A 215 -5.20 -9.40 17.06
N LYS A 216 -4.87 -8.17 16.66
CA LYS A 216 -3.56 -7.55 16.89
C LYS A 216 -3.51 -6.55 18.04
N ALA A 217 -4.65 -6.24 18.66
CA ALA A 217 -4.74 -5.29 19.77
C ALA A 217 -3.76 -5.66 20.92
N GLY A 218 -2.92 -4.70 21.33
CA GLY A 218 -1.96 -4.88 22.42
C GLY A 218 -0.74 -5.73 22.06
N VAL A 219 -0.61 -6.17 20.81
CA VAL A 219 0.62 -6.79 20.33
C VAL A 219 1.70 -5.71 20.20
N ALA A 220 2.82 -5.94 20.88
CA ALA A 220 4.01 -5.12 20.78
C ALA A 220 4.99 -5.75 19.78
N ILE A 221 5.53 -4.95 18.85
CA ILE A 221 6.47 -5.36 17.81
C ILE A 221 7.71 -4.46 17.87
N ASP A 222 8.87 -5.08 17.68
CA ASP A 222 10.17 -4.43 17.50
C ASP A 222 10.58 -4.67 16.03
N GLY A 223 10.53 -3.62 15.22
CA GLY A 223 10.85 -3.64 13.81
C GLY A 223 12.36 -3.57 13.55
N PRO A 224 12.77 -3.50 12.27
CA PRO A 224 14.18 -3.48 11.90
C PRO A 224 14.84 -2.08 12.00
N ASP A 225 14.39 -1.21 12.91
CA ASP A 225 14.83 0.20 13.02
C ASP A 225 16.21 0.38 13.70
N GLY A 226 16.80 -0.70 14.22
CA GLY A 226 18.10 -0.73 14.88
C GLY A 226 18.04 -0.56 16.41
N GLY A 227 16.86 -0.26 16.95
CA GLY A 227 16.53 -0.25 18.37
C GLY A 227 16.15 -1.64 18.91
N ALA A 228 15.57 -1.64 20.11
CA ALA A 228 14.90 -2.79 20.71
C ALA A 228 13.59 -2.37 21.41
N THR A 229 13.14 -1.16 21.13
CA THR A 229 11.98 -0.54 21.78
C THR A 229 10.78 -0.86 20.93
N THR A 230 9.86 -1.63 21.48
CA THR A 230 8.65 -2.01 20.75
C THR A 230 7.62 -0.89 20.67
N SER A 231 6.92 -0.78 19.54
CA SER A 231 5.63 -0.11 19.41
C SER A 231 4.47 -1.09 19.60
N THR A 232 3.31 -0.61 20.03
CA THR A 232 2.15 -1.47 20.35
C THR A 232 0.92 -1.09 19.52
N TYR A 233 0.30 -2.08 18.86
CA TYR A 233 -0.96 -1.88 18.15
C TYR A 233 -2.08 -1.44 19.09
N ARG A 234 -2.84 -0.45 18.65
CA ARG A 234 -4.03 0.07 19.32
C ARG A 234 -5.13 -0.98 19.33
N ALA A 235 -6.06 -0.82 20.26
CA ALA A 235 -7.27 -1.61 20.28
C ALA A 235 -8.22 -1.11 19.18
N GLU A 236 -8.69 -2.04 18.37
CA GLU A 236 -9.64 -1.85 17.29
C GLU A 236 -10.94 -2.61 17.60
N ALA A 237 -12.00 -2.35 16.84
CA ALA A 237 -13.29 -2.99 17.04
C ALA A 237 -13.20 -4.51 16.89
N GLY A 238 -12.41 -4.99 15.91
CA GLY A 238 -12.28 -6.41 15.60
C GLY A 238 -13.59 -7.02 15.12
N THR A 239 -14.43 -6.24 14.44
CA THR A 239 -15.80 -6.59 14.08
C THR A 239 -16.01 -6.86 12.59
N LEU A 240 -14.92 -6.93 11.80
CA LEU A 240 -14.98 -7.07 10.35
C LEU A 240 -15.90 -8.24 9.96
N PRO A 241 -17.07 -7.97 9.36
CA PRO A 241 -18.08 -8.99 9.10
C PRO A 241 -17.70 -9.85 7.89
N ASP A 242 -18.12 -11.12 7.91
CA ASP A 242 -18.07 -11.95 6.71
C ASP A 242 -19.18 -11.55 5.73
N GLN A 243 -19.03 -11.93 4.46
CA GLN A 243 -20.13 -11.85 3.51
C GLN A 243 -21.22 -12.90 3.79
N ALA A 244 -22.41 -12.69 3.24
CA ALA A 244 -23.51 -13.65 3.36
C ALA A 244 -23.23 -15.02 2.70
N ALA A 245 -22.35 -15.05 1.70
CA ALA A 245 -21.91 -16.25 0.99
C ALA A 245 -20.57 -15.99 0.28
N ALA A 246 -19.88 -17.04 -0.18
CA ALA A 246 -18.75 -16.89 -1.10
C ALA A 246 -19.26 -16.62 -2.53
N PRO A 247 -18.56 -15.79 -3.35
CA PRO A 247 -18.93 -15.52 -4.74
C PRO A 247 -19.20 -16.76 -5.58
N GLY A 248 -18.40 -17.81 -5.38
CA GLY A 248 -18.44 -19.01 -6.20
C GLY A 248 -17.61 -18.87 -7.48
N SER A 249 -17.42 -19.98 -8.19
CA SER A 249 -16.53 -20.04 -9.34
C SER A 249 -17.03 -19.20 -10.53
N GLY A 250 -16.17 -18.34 -11.07
CA GLY A 250 -16.46 -17.45 -12.19
C GLY A 250 -17.28 -16.21 -11.82
N LEU A 251 -17.39 -15.92 -10.52
CA LEU A 251 -18.03 -14.73 -9.98
C LEU A 251 -17.05 -14.00 -9.05
N SER A 252 -17.33 -12.73 -8.79
CA SER A 252 -16.58 -11.90 -7.85
C SER A 252 -17.50 -11.19 -6.86
N THR A 253 -16.89 -10.79 -5.76
CA THR A 253 -17.44 -9.77 -4.85
C THR A 253 -16.85 -8.42 -5.23
N LYS A 254 -17.68 -7.38 -5.25
CA LYS A 254 -17.30 -6.02 -5.64
C LYS A 254 -17.67 -5.01 -4.57
N ARG A 255 -16.81 -4.02 -4.39
CA ARG A 255 -17.10 -2.83 -3.60
C ARG A 255 -18.15 -1.98 -4.34
N VAL A 256 -19.21 -1.60 -3.64
CA VAL A 256 -20.34 -0.79 -4.13
C VAL A 256 -20.36 0.63 -3.57
N ALA A 257 -19.62 0.87 -2.48
CA ALA A 257 -19.38 2.21 -1.94
C ALA A 257 -17.99 2.29 -1.28
N LEU A 258 -17.44 3.50 -1.27
CA LEU A 258 -16.20 3.83 -0.57
C LEU A 258 -16.40 3.81 0.96
N GLU A 259 -15.31 3.67 1.70
CA GLU A 259 -15.27 3.41 3.15
C GLU A 259 -15.59 4.63 4.00
N ALA A 260 -15.46 5.83 3.43
CA ALA A 260 -15.71 7.10 4.08
C ALA A 260 -17.12 7.14 4.70
N GLY A 261 -17.16 7.13 6.04
CA GLY A 261 -18.39 7.13 6.81
C GLY A 261 -19.00 5.76 7.11
N HIS A 262 -18.35 4.66 6.71
CA HIS A 262 -18.75 3.28 6.96
C HIS A 262 -17.86 2.55 7.96
N GLU A 263 -16.90 3.25 8.56
CA GLU A 263 -15.98 2.73 9.58
C GLU A 263 -15.67 3.80 10.66
N THR A 264 -14.95 3.42 11.70
CA THR A 264 -14.54 4.32 12.78
C THR A 264 -13.27 5.10 12.38
N GLN A 265 -13.44 6.40 12.11
CA GLN A 265 -12.35 7.30 11.69
C GLN A 265 -11.92 8.28 12.81
N ALA A 266 -12.11 7.89 14.08
CA ALA A 266 -11.93 8.76 15.24
C ALA A 266 -10.46 8.85 15.74
N GLY A 267 -9.48 8.42 14.93
CA GLY A 267 -8.06 8.44 15.29
C GLY A 267 -7.64 7.35 16.29
N THR A 268 -8.44 6.28 16.42
CA THR A 268 -8.25 5.24 17.44
C THR A 268 -7.72 3.92 16.89
N GLY A 269 -7.80 3.70 15.58
CA GLY A 269 -7.34 2.46 14.95
C GLY A 269 -5.89 2.51 14.47
N ASN A 270 -5.47 1.43 13.80
CA ASN A 270 -4.12 1.24 13.27
C ASN A 270 -4.04 1.50 11.75
N GLY A 271 -5.12 1.99 11.15
CA GLY A 271 -5.19 2.36 9.75
C GLY A 271 -4.70 3.78 9.44
N VAL A 272 -4.82 4.17 8.18
CA VAL A 272 -4.46 5.50 7.66
C VAL A 272 -5.18 6.59 8.47
N ASP A 273 -4.46 7.65 8.88
CA ASP A 273 -4.99 8.74 9.71
C ASP A 273 -5.70 8.27 11.02
N GLY A 274 -5.41 7.04 11.48
CA GLY A 274 -5.99 6.43 12.68
C GLY A 274 -7.40 5.84 12.48
N HIS A 275 -7.74 5.49 11.23
CA HIS A 275 -8.91 4.69 10.89
C HIS A 275 -8.83 3.29 11.51
N ASP A 276 -9.99 2.68 11.72
CA ASP A 276 -10.16 1.31 12.19
C ASP A 276 -10.84 0.48 11.10
N GLU A 277 -10.02 -0.05 10.18
CA GLU A 277 -10.43 -0.88 9.05
C GLU A 277 -11.20 -2.14 9.51
N THR A 278 -11.00 -2.58 10.76
CA THR A 278 -11.72 -3.73 11.31
C THR A 278 -13.17 -3.42 11.71
N SER A 279 -13.58 -2.16 11.59
CA SER A 279 -14.92 -1.67 11.94
C SER A 279 -15.80 -1.38 10.73
N GLU A 280 -15.30 -1.64 9.51
CA GLU A 280 -16.04 -1.39 8.28
C GLU A 280 -17.39 -2.13 8.25
N ALA A 281 -18.45 -1.38 7.94
CA ALA A 281 -19.78 -1.89 7.67
C ALA A 281 -19.86 -2.46 6.24
N THR A 282 -19.25 -3.62 5.99
CA THR A 282 -19.17 -4.20 4.63
C THR A 282 -20.53 -4.45 3.97
N ALA A 283 -21.60 -4.55 4.77
CA ALA A 283 -22.98 -4.62 4.29
C ALA A 283 -23.40 -3.44 3.40
N ASP A 284 -22.79 -2.28 3.61
CA ASP A 284 -23.07 -1.03 2.89
C ASP A 284 -22.04 -0.74 1.80
N THR A 285 -20.81 -1.24 1.95
CA THR A 285 -19.68 -0.95 1.05
C THR A 285 -19.37 -2.07 0.07
N TRP A 286 -19.81 -3.31 0.30
CA TRP A 286 -19.60 -4.46 -0.58
C TRP A 286 -20.91 -5.12 -1.00
N ASP A 287 -20.92 -5.76 -2.17
CA ASP A 287 -22.07 -6.55 -2.59
C ASP A 287 -22.37 -7.69 -1.60
N GLN A 288 -23.66 -7.91 -1.36
CA GLN A 288 -24.15 -8.84 -0.34
C GLN A 288 -24.80 -10.06 -0.99
N GLY A 289 -24.03 -10.78 -1.81
CA GLY A 289 -24.49 -12.03 -2.43
C GLY A 289 -25.07 -11.90 -3.84
N SER A 290 -25.20 -10.68 -4.37
CA SER A 290 -25.58 -10.44 -5.78
C SER A 290 -24.36 -10.49 -6.70
N PHE A 291 -23.51 -11.50 -6.48
CA PHE A 291 -22.24 -11.66 -7.16
C PHE A 291 -22.40 -11.71 -8.67
N THR A 292 -21.50 -11.03 -9.37
CA THR A 292 -21.51 -10.92 -10.83
C THR A 292 -20.20 -11.42 -11.41
N ALA A 293 -20.16 -11.63 -12.73
CA ALA A 293 -18.93 -12.02 -13.41
C ALA A 293 -17.81 -10.99 -13.14
N PRO A 294 -16.54 -11.42 -13.08
CA PRO A 294 -15.44 -10.50 -12.81
C PRO A 294 -15.34 -9.37 -13.83
N THR A 295 -14.92 -8.18 -13.40
CA THR A 295 -14.72 -7.02 -14.28
C THR A 295 -13.33 -6.39 -14.12
N PRO A 296 -12.24 -7.17 -14.32
CA PRO A 296 -10.89 -6.72 -13.99
C PRO A 296 -10.49 -5.46 -14.75
N GLY A 297 -9.93 -4.49 -14.02
CA GLY A 297 -9.45 -3.21 -14.52
C GLY A 297 -10.55 -2.17 -14.67
N THR A 298 -11.75 -2.41 -14.14
CA THR A 298 -12.87 -1.47 -14.21
C THR A 298 -13.62 -1.43 -12.89
N THR A 299 -14.06 -0.24 -12.49
CA THR A 299 -14.89 -0.07 -11.30
C THR A 299 -16.13 0.75 -11.60
N THR A 300 -17.18 0.51 -10.81
CA THR A 300 -18.42 1.30 -10.84
C THR A 300 -18.49 2.34 -9.72
N LEU A 301 -17.47 2.38 -8.86
CA LEU A 301 -17.36 3.36 -7.78
C LEU A 301 -17.28 4.77 -8.37
N PRO A 302 -17.87 5.77 -7.69
CA PRO A 302 -17.75 7.16 -8.10
C PRO A 302 -16.32 7.66 -7.85
N LEU A 303 -15.54 7.82 -8.92
CA LEU A 303 -14.18 8.35 -8.88
C LEU A 303 -14.15 9.82 -9.38
N PRO A 304 -13.18 10.64 -8.93
CA PRO A 304 -13.03 12.04 -9.32
C PRO A 304 -12.70 12.27 -10.82
#